data_AF-A0A2N2YTH8-F1
#
_entry.id   AF-A0A2N2YTH8-F1
#
_cell.length_a   1.000
_cell.length_b   1.000
_cell.length_c   1.000
_cell.angle_alpha   90.00
_cell.angle_beta   90.00
_cell.angle_gamma   90.00
#
_symmetry.space_group_name_H-M   'P 1'
#
loop_
_entity.id
_entity.type
_entity.pdbx_description
1 polymer ?
#
loop_
_entity_poly.entity_id
_entity_poly.type
_entity_poly.pdbx_seq_one_letter_code
_entity_poly.pdbx_strand_id
1 'polypeptide(L)'
;MTSNKKDSKELLALVRLLDDPNEKVYSKVKEQIFLYGSEAIPALENAWENSFDDTIQQRSLNLIHEIQFENTYLDLNKWAHFQFEDLLSGYIIVTKYNYPDLDSTKIITQTAKIIQDVWLELNNNLTGLEKIKVINHVFFDLFHFKNNKKNFYAAENFFLNNLLETKLGNPISLGLLYLIICRSLKIPVYGVNLPNHFVLAYVDEISILNGIVEKDDVLFYLNPFNKGKVFTKNEIDLFVRQMKLVPNDNYYIPCDNKTIIRRLLEDMILAYTKLGYDDKISELKKLLEAVQI
;
A
#
# COMPACT_ATOMS: atom_id res chain seq x y z
N MET A 1 -9.69 22.46 29.45
CA MET A 1 -11.04 21.85 29.32
C MET A 1 -12.07 22.78 28.67
N THR A 2 -11.87 24.10 28.61
CA THR A 2 -12.80 25.06 27.99
C THR A 2 -12.64 25.25 26.47
N SER A 3 -11.43 25.03 25.90
CA SER A 3 -11.21 25.12 24.44
C SER A 3 -12.00 24.07 23.67
N ASN A 4 -11.83 22.80 24.03
CA ASN A 4 -12.41 21.66 23.30
C ASN A 4 -13.94 21.69 23.19
N LYS A 5 -14.63 22.31 24.16
CA LYS A 5 -16.10 22.43 24.17
C LYS A 5 -16.61 23.62 23.35
N LYS A 6 -15.78 24.64 23.14
CA LYS A 6 -16.07 25.79 22.28
C LYS A 6 -15.83 25.41 20.81
N ASP A 7 -14.72 24.73 20.56
CA ASP A 7 -14.31 24.26 19.23
C ASP A 7 -15.36 23.28 18.65
N SER A 8 -15.91 22.40 19.49
CA SER A 8 -17.03 21.51 19.11
C SER A 8 -18.34 22.24 18.76
N LYS A 9 -18.68 23.33 19.46
CA LYS A 9 -19.90 24.11 19.16
C LYS A 9 -19.77 24.89 17.86
N GLU A 10 -18.58 25.42 17.60
CA GLU A 10 -18.26 26.13 16.38
C GLU A 10 -18.32 25.21 15.16
N LEU A 11 -17.70 24.03 15.24
CA LEU A 11 -17.80 23.00 14.21
C LEU A 11 -19.25 22.61 13.90
N LEU A 12 -20.08 22.37 14.92
CA LEU A 12 -21.50 22.08 14.72
C LEU A 12 -22.27 23.24 14.06
N ALA A 13 -21.89 24.49 14.32
CA ALA A 13 -22.47 25.65 13.67
C ALA A 13 -22.05 25.73 12.19
N LEU A 14 -20.78 25.44 11.88
CA LEU A 14 -20.28 25.38 10.51
C LEU A 14 -20.99 24.29 9.70
N VAL A 15 -21.17 23.09 10.26
CA VAL A 15 -21.86 21.96 9.61
C VAL A 15 -23.32 22.30 9.29
N ARG A 16 -23.98 23.11 10.12
CA ARG A 16 -25.35 23.59 9.85
C ARG A 16 -25.46 24.61 8.73
N LEU A 17 -24.34 25.18 8.28
CA LEU A 17 -24.28 26.14 7.16
C LEU A 17 -23.93 25.46 5.84
N LEU A 18 -23.88 24.11 5.80
CA LEU A 18 -23.59 23.36 4.58
C LEU A 18 -24.70 23.45 3.54
N ASP A 19 -25.92 23.87 3.89
CA ASP A 19 -27.02 24.12 2.96
C ASP A 19 -27.03 25.55 2.38
N ASP A 20 -26.10 26.42 2.80
CA ASP A 20 -26.12 27.82 2.37
C ASP A 20 -26.02 27.90 0.83
N PRO A 21 -27.01 28.53 0.16
CA PRO A 21 -27.04 28.61 -1.30
C PRO A 21 -25.97 29.57 -1.86
N ASN A 22 -25.38 30.41 -1.02
CA ASN A 22 -24.29 31.29 -1.40
C ASN A 22 -22.96 30.53 -1.43
N GLU A 23 -22.50 30.18 -2.62
CA GLU A 23 -21.23 29.46 -2.84
C GLU A 23 -20.00 30.11 -2.19
N LYS A 24 -19.98 31.45 -2.01
CA LYS A 24 -18.87 32.12 -1.30
C LYS A 24 -18.92 31.87 0.20
N VAL A 25 -20.11 31.75 0.78
CA VAL A 25 -20.29 31.42 2.20
C VAL A 25 -19.93 29.95 2.39
N TYR A 26 -20.47 29.06 1.56
CA TYR A 26 -20.13 27.64 1.59
C TYR A 26 -18.61 27.40 1.47
N SER A 27 -17.93 28.08 0.54
CA SER A 27 -16.47 27.96 0.37
C SER A 27 -15.71 28.32 1.65
N LYS A 28 -16.11 29.39 2.35
CA LYS A 28 -15.48 29.76 3.64
C LYS A 28 -15.79 28.76 4.74
N VAL A 29 -17.03 28.27 4.81
CA VAL A 29 -17.45 27.22 5.76
C VAL A 29 -16.61 25.96 5.54
N LYS A 30 -16.46 25.54 4.28
CA LYS A 30 -15.63 24.42 3.85
C LYS A 30 -14.18 24.58 4.33
N GLU A 31 -13.56 25.74 4.06
CA GLU A 31 -12.19 26.04 4.52
C GLU A 31 -12.07 25.93 6.05
N GLN A 32 -13.02 26.47 6.81
CA GLN A 32 -12.99 26.39 8.27
C GLN A 32 -13.16 24.96 8.78
N ILE A 33 -14.08 24.18 8.21
CA ILE A 33 -14.26 22.76 8.57
C ILE A 33 -12.98 21.98 8.28
N PHE A 34 -12.32 22.26 7.16
CA PHE A 34 -11.09 21.57 6.77
C PHE A 34 -9.94 21.77 7.79
N LEU A 35 -9.90 22.92 8.48
CA LEU A 35 -8.92 23.17 9.55
C LEU A 35 -9.06 22.23 10.75
N TYR A 36 -10.24 21.64 10.98
CA TYR A 36 -10.44 20.64 12.03
C TYR A 36 -9.92 19.25 11.61
N GLY A 37 -9.64 19.01 10.32
CA GLY A 37 -9.19 17.72 9.82
C GLY A 37 -10.11 16.57 10.25
N SER A 38 -9.53 15.46 10.71
CA SER A 38 -10.28 14.26 11.13
C SER A 38 -11.30 14.50 12.24
N GLU A 39 -11.12 15.53 13.08
CA GLU A 39 -12.07 15.84 14.15
C GLU A 39 -13.44 16.30 13.62
N ALA A 40 -13.49 16.77 12.37
CA ALA A 40 -14.74 17.13 11.70
C ALA A 40 -15.57 15.92 11.23
N ILE A 41 -14.94 14.76 10.99
CA ILE A 41 -15.59 13.61 10.34
C ILE A 41 -16.85 13.16 11.10
N PRO A 42 -16.83 12.94 12.44
CA PRO A 42 -18.04 12.48 13.14
C PRO A 42 -19.21 13.47 13.07
N ALA A 43 -18.93 14.78 13.01
CA ALA A 43 -19.96 15.80 12.87
C ALA A 43 -20.54 15.82 11.45
N LEU A 44 -19.70 15.62 10.43
CA LEU A 44 -20.13 15.53 9.03
C LEU A 44 -20.92 14.24 8.76
N GLU A 45 -20.49 13.11 9.31
CA GLU A 45 -21.22 11.84 9.25
C GLU A 45 -22.60 11.97 9.90
N ASN A 46 -22.67 12.58 11.08
CA ASN A 46 -23.94 12.83 11.75
C ASN A 46 -24.87 13.71 10.89
N ALA A 47 -24.34 14.75 10.24
CA ALA A 47 -25.11 15.60 9.35
C ALA A 47 -25.57 14.86 8.09
N TRP A 48 -24.73 14.00 7.51
CA TRP A 48 -25.09 13.16 6.38
C TRP A 48 -26.20 12.16 6.74
N GLU A 49 -26.10 11.45 7.86
CA GLU A 49 -27.07 10.43 8.28
C GLU A 49 -28.44 11.01 8.67
N ASN A 50 -28.47 12.20 9.28
CA ASN A 50 -29.69 12.76 9.88
C ASN A 50 -30.33 13.88 9.05
N SER A 51 -29.70 14.31 7.96
CA SER A 51 -30.28 15.30 7.06
C SER A 51 -31.19 14.64 6.01
N PHE A 52 -32.30 15.30 5.70
CA PHE A 52 -33.14 14.98 4.53
C PHE A 52 -32.85 15.89 3.31
N ASP A 53 -31.89 16.80 3.44
CA ASP A 53 -31.45 17.69 2.36
C ASP A 53 -30.28 17.07 1.59
N ASP A 54 -30.52 16.78 0.31
CA ASP A 54 -29.53 16.20 -0.62
C ASP A 54 -28.25 17.05 -0.73
N THR A 55 -28.37 18.38 -0.60
CA THR A 55 -27.23 19.32 -0.67
C THR A 55 -26.32 19.14 0.54
N ILE A 56 -26.90 19.05 1.74
CA ILE A 56 -26.15 18.78 2.97
C ILE A 56 -25.48 17.42 2.89
N GLN A 57 -26.21 16.39 2.43
CA GLN A 57 -25.65 15.05 2.29
C GLN A 57 -24.45 15.03 1.33
N GLN A 58 -24.60 15.57 0.12
CA GLN A 58 -23.52 15.60 -0.87
C GLN A 58 -22.31 16.42 -0.39
N ARG A 59 -22.54 17.61 0.17
CA ARG A 59 -21.45 18.47 0.68
C ARG A 59 -20.73 17.85 1.88
N SER A 60 -21.46 17.16 2.75
CA SER A 60 -20.86 16.41 3.87
C SER A 60 -20.00 15.25 3.37
N LEU A 61 -20.51 14.45 2.43
CA LEU A 61 -19.78 13.33 1.84
C LEU A 61 -18.49 13.80 1.15
N ASN A 62 -18.57 14.87 0.36
CA ASN A 62 -17.39 15.43 -0.32
C ASN A 62 -16.35 15.95 0.68
N LEU A 63 -16.78 16.63 1.75
CA LEU A 63 -15.89 17.11 2.80
C LEU A 63 -15.20 15.95 3.55
N ILE A 64 -15.95 14.90 3.91
CA ILE A 64 -15.40 13.70 4.54
C ILE A 64 -14.31 13.10 3.64
N HIS A 65 -14.63 12.91 2.36
CA HIS A 65 -13.70 12.34 1.38
C HIS A 65 -12.44 13.21 1.22
N GLU A 66 -12.58 14.53 1.07
CA GLU A 66 -11.44 15.44 0.93
C GLU A 66 -10.53 15.45 2.18
N ILE A 67 -11.11 15.44 3.38
CA ILE A 67 -10.35 15.38 4.63
C ILE A 67 -9.60 14.04 4.74
N GLN A 68 -10.28 12.91 4.46
CA GLN A 68 -9.66 11.58 4.49
C GLN A 68 -8.53 11.43 3.47
N PHE A 69 -8.73 11.98 2.27
CA PHE A 69 -7.71 12.01 1.23
C PHE A 69 -6.48 12.81 1.66
N GLU A 70 -6.68 14.03 2.17
CA GLU A 70 -5.59 14.89 2.64
C GLU A 70 -4.79 14.22 3.76
N ASN A 71 -5.47 13.62 4.74
CA ASN A 71 -4.81 12.86 5.79
C ASN A 71 -3.96 11.71 5.23
N THR A 72 -4.49 10.96 4.26
CA THR A 72 -3.76 9.86 3.61
C THR A 72 -2.53 10.38 2.87
N TYR A 73 -2.66 11.50 2.16
CA TYR A 73 -1.54 12.16 1.48
C TYR A 73 -0.45 12.59 2.47
N LEU A 74 -0.83 13.27 3.57
CA LEU A 74 0.10 13.73 4.60
C LEU A 74 0.81 12.56 5.31
N ASP A 75 0.06 11.51 5.65
CA ASP A 75 0.62 10.30 6.26
C ASP A 75 1.61 9.60 5.31
N LEU A 76 1.25 9.48 4.03
CA LEU A 76 2.12 8.85 3.03
C LEU A 76 3.40 9.68 2.79
N ASN A 77 3.26 11.00 2.73
CA ASN A 77 4.38 11.92 2.58
C ASN A 77 5.33 11.85 3.78
N LYS A 78 4.77 11.86 5.00
CA LYS A 78 5.54 11.70 6.24
C LYS A 78 6.24 10.34 6.27
N TRP A 79 5.55 9.28 5.86
CA TRP A 79 6.14 7.95 5.77
C TRP A 79 7.32 7.94 4.80
N ALA A 80 7.16 8.51 3.60
CA ALA A 80 8.21 8.56 2.59
C ALA A 80 9.47 9.32 3.07
N HIS A 81 9.30 10.39 3.84
CA HIS A 81 10.42 11.21 4.33
C HIS A 81 11.11 10.62 5.57
N PHE A 82 10.35 10.04 6.49
CA PHE A 82 10.85 9.76 7.85
C PHE A 82 10.70 8.30 8.30
N GLN A 83 9.87 7.48 7.62
CA GLN A 83 9.51 6.14 8.09
C GLN A 83 9.52 5.07 6.99
N PHE A 84 10.17 5.36 5.86
CA PHE A 84 10.09 4.52 4.66
C PHE A 84 10.61 3.09 4.87
N GLU A 85 11.43 2.84 5.88
CA GLU A 85 11.92 1.51 6.25
C GLU A 85 10.80 0.53 6.67
N ASP A 86 9.72 1.04 7.26
CA ASP A 86 8.56 0.23 7.63
C ASP A 86 7.60 0.08 6.44
N LEU A 87 7.84 -0.96 5.64
CA LEU A 87 7.03 -1.24 4.46
C LEU A 87 5.56 -1.59 4.80
N LEU A 88 5.29 -2.18 5.97
CA LEU A 88 3.92 -2.54 6.36
C LEU A 88 3.09 -1.29 6.63
N SER A 89 3.64 -0.31 7.35
CA SER A 89 2.92 0.95 7.58
C SER A 89 2.66 1.70 6.28
N GLY A 90 3.63 1.76 5.36
CA GLY A 90 3.43 2.35 4.03
C GLY A 90 2.29 1.67 3.26
N TYR A 91 2.21 0.34 3.30
CA TYR A 91 1.14 -0.40 2.63
C TYR A 91 -0.24 -0.21 3.30
N ILE A 92 -0.27 -0.09 4.64
CA ILE A 92 -1.48 0.25 5.40
C ILE A 92 -1.99 1.65 5.01
N ILE A 93 -1.11 2.64 4.89
CA ILE A 93 -1.48 4.01 4.50
C ILE A 93 -2.10 4.00 3.10
N VAL A 94 -1.49 3.34 2.12
CA VAL A 94 -2.09 3.20 0.78
C VAL A 94 -3.42 2.45 0.82
N THR A 95 -3.58 1.49 1.73
CA THR A 95 -4.86 0.78 1.91
C THR A 95 -5.95 1.69 2.46
N LYS A 96 -5.61 2.62 3.37
CA LYS A 96 -6.56 3.58 3.96
C LYS A 96 -7.15 4.56 2.95
N TYR A 97 -6.49 4.81 1.83
CA TYR A 97 -7.04 5.59 0.72
C TYR A 97 -8.45 5.12 0.30
N ASN A 98 -8.66 3.80 0.23
CA ASN A 98 -9.96 3.22 -0.14
C ASN A 98 -10.74 2.67 1.07
N TYR A 99 -10.08 2.51 2.21
CA TYR A 99 -10.67 2.03 3.45
C TYR A 99 -10.30 2.95 4.63
N PRO A 100 -10.88 4.16 4.72
CA PRO A 100 -10.49 5.15 5.74
C PRO A 100 -10.61 4.62 7.18
N ASP A 101 -11.64 3.80 7.45
CA ASP A 101 -11.92 3.21 8.76
C ASP A 101 -11.16 1.90 9.03
N LEU A 102 -10.13 1.61 8.24
CA LEU A 102 -9.34 0.39 8.37
C LEU A 102 -8.74 0.24 9.78
N ASP A 103 -9.14 -0.82 10.49
CA ASP A 103 -8.50 -1.25 11.73
C ASP A 103 -7.07 -1.74 11.47
N SER A 104 -6.12 -0.84 11.64
CA SER A 104 -4.70 -1.11 11.43
C SER A 104 -4.16 -2.15 12.42
N THR A 105 -4.72 -2.22 13.63
CA THR A 105 -4.31 -3.19 14.66
C THR A 105 -4.67 -4.61 14.24
N LYS A 106 -5.86 -4.79 13.65
CA LYS A 106 -6.28 -6.06 13.07
C LYS A 106 -5.35 -6.51 11.95
N ILE A 107 -4.99 -5.61 11.03
CA ILE A 107 -4.07 -5.90 9.92
C ILE A 107 -2.68 -6.31 10.42
N ILE A 108 -2.14 -5.56 11.39
CA ILE A 108 -0.84 -5.86 12.00
C ILE A 108 -0.89 -7.23 12.68
N THR A 109 -1.96 -7.52 13.43
CA THR A 109 -2.11 -8.80 14.14
C THR A 109 -2.23 -9.99 13.18
N GLN A 110 -3.00 -9.84 12.10
CA GLN A 110 -3.11 -10.87 11.06
C GLN A 110 -1.77 -11.13 10.36
N THR A 111 -1.00 -10.07 10.10
CA THR A 111 0.33 -10.17 9.49
C THR A 111 1.33 -10.82 10.44
N ALA A 112 1.33 -10.42 11.72
CA ALA A 112 2.15 -11.01 12.77
C ALA A 112 1.88 -12.51 12.96
N LYS A 113 0.63 -12.96 12.81
CA LYS A 113 0.31 -14.39 12.84
C LYS A 113 1.03 -15.17 11.73
N ILE A 114 1.02 -14.65 10.50
CA ILE A 114 1.74 -15.30 9.38
C ILE A 114 3.24 -15.34 9.67
N ILE A 115 3.81 -14.23 10.16
CA ILE A 115 5.23 -14.14 10.53
C ILE A 115 5.58 -15.19 11.59
N GLN A 116 4.74 -15.33 12.62
CA GLN A 116 4.92 -16.30 13.70
C GLN A 116 4.89 -17.74 13.18
N ASP A 117 3.92 -18.09 12.34
CA ASP A 117 3.81 -19.44 11.78
C ASP A 117 5.02 -19.77 10.87
N VAL A 118 5.54 -18.79 10.12
CA VAL A 118 6.80 -18.97 9.38
C VAL A 118 7.98 -19.14 10.34
N TRP A 119 8.08 -18.33 11.38
CA TRP A 119 9.17 -18.38 12.35
C TRP A 119 9.26 -19.74 13.06
N LEU A 120 8.12 -20.34 13.40
CA LEU A 120 8.06 -21.65 14.07
C LEU A 120 8.59 -22.80 13.20
N GLU A 121 8.47 -22.68 11.88
CA GLU A 121 8.95 -23.67 10.91
C GLU A 121 10.39 -23.43 10.45
N LEU A 122 10.96 -22.26 10.75
CA LEU A 122 12.33 -21.91 10.38
C LEU A 122 13.36 -22.50 11.33
N ASN A 123 14.51 -22.87 10.76
CA ASN A 123 15.71 -23.25 11.50
C ASN A 123 16.91 -22.46 10.97
N ASN A 124 17.81 -22.04 11.86
CA ASN A 124 19.01 -21.28 11.53
C ASN A 124 19.99 -22.05 10.62
N ASN A 125 19.90 -23.38 10.58
CA ASN A 125 20.77 -24.22 9.76
C ASN A 125 20.31 -24.36 8.30
N LEU A 126 19.17 -23.76 7.93
CA LEU A 126 18.63 -23.85 6.57
C LEU A 126 19.41 -22.95 5.61
N THR A 127 19.70 -23.48 4.42
CA THR A 127 20.18 -22.69 3.28
C THR A 127 19.11 -21.67 2.84
N GLY A 128 19.51 -20.65 2.07
CA GLY A 128 18.57 -19.65 1.55
C GLY A 128 17.40 -20.25 0.77
N LEU A 129 17.66 -21.27 -0.08
CA LEU A 129 16.61 -21.97 -0.81
C LEU A 129 15.66 -22.76 0.10
N GLU A 130 16.17 -23.35 1.17
CA GLU A 130 15.35 -24.07 2.15
C GLU A 130 14.50 -23.12 2.98
N LYS A 131 15.06 -21.97 3.41
CA LYS A 131 14.28 -20.90 4.04
C LYS A 131 13.12 -20.47 3.14
N ILE A 132 13.36 -20.24 1.84
CA ILE A 132 12.31 -19.89 0.87
C ILE A 132 11.27 -21.00 0.70
N LYS A 133 11.67 -22.29 0.72
CA LYS A 133 10.71 -23.40 0.69
C LYS A 133 9.77 -23.39 1.90
N VAL A 134 10.29 -23.12 3.09
CA VAL A 134 9.48 -22.99 4.32
C VAL A 134 8.49 -21.83 4.20
N ILE A 135 8.96 -20.65 3.80
CA ILE A 135 8.09 -19.48 3.61
C ILE A 135 7.02 -19.77 2.55
N ASN A 136 7.39 -20.39 1.43
CA ASN A 136 6.45 -20.76 0.38
C ASN A 136 5.39 -21.74 0.90
N HIS A 137 5.78 -22.73 1.69
CA HIS A 137 4.84 -23.68 2.28
C HIS A 137 3.83 -22.98 3.18
N VAL A 138 4.29 -22.16 4.12
CA VAL A 138 3.38 -21.44 5.02
C VAL A 138 2.51 -20.45 4.23
N PHE A 139 3.10 -19.65 3.34
CA PHE A 139 2.36 -18.61 2.62
C PHE A 139 1.35 -19.18 1.62
N PHE A 140 1.74 -20.14 0.79
CA PHE A 140 0.89 -20.65 -0.30
C PHE A 140 0.08 -21.89 0.09
N ASP A 141 0.63 -22.79 0.91
CA ASP A 141 -0.03 -24.05 1.25
C ASP A 141 -0.82 -23.96 2.56
N LEU A 142 -0.30 -23.30 3.60
CA LEU A 142 -1.01 -23.15 4.88
C LEU A 142 -2.01 -21.98 4.87
N PHE A 143 -1.57 -20.78 4.45
CA PHE A 143 -2.42 -19.58 4.40
C PHE A 143 -3.18 -19.42 3.08
N HIS A 144 -2.92 -20.30 2.11
CA HIS A 144 -3.65 -20.37 0.83
C HIS A 144 -3.63 -19.10 -0.03
N PHE A 145 -2.61 -18.24 0.11
CA PHE A 145 -2.45 -17.10 -0.79
C PHE A 145 -2.30 -17.54 -2.24
N LYS A 146 -2.99 -16.88 -3.17
CA LYS A 146 -3.02 -17.26 -4.60
C LYS A 146 -3.10 -16.01 -5.48
N ASN A 147 -2.67 -16.17 -6.73
CA ASN A 147 -2.85 -15.14 -7.74
C ASN A 147 -4.32 -14.99 -8.15
N ASN A 148 -4.74 -13.75 -8.42
CA ASN A 148 -6.04 -13.46 -9.00
C ASN A 148 -5.96 -13.32 -10.54
N LYS A 149 -5.75 -14.42 -11.26
CA LYS A 149 -5.67 -14.38 -12.74
C LYS A 149 -6.99 -14.03 -13.42
N LYS A 150 -8.13 -14.34 -12.78
CA LYS A 150 -9.46 -14.14 -13.36
C LYS A 150 -9.83 -12.66 -13.41
N ASN A 151 -9.47 -11.91 -12.37
CA ASN A 151 -9.73 -10.48 -12.29
C ASN A 151 -8.44 -9.73 -12.00
N PHE A 152 -7.52 -9.73 -12.97
CA PHE A 152 -6.16 -9.21 -12.78
C PHE A 152 -6.13 -7.70 -12.45
N TYR A 153 -7.03 -6.92 -13.06
CA TYR A 153 -7.12 -5.47 -12.87
C TYR A 153 -8.15 -5.04 -11.81
N ALA A 154 -8.69 -5.98 -11.02
CA ALA A 154 -9.58 -5.64 -9.91
C ALA A 154 -8.84 -4.70 -8.94
N ALA A 155 -9.41 -3.53 -8.66
CA ALA A 155 -8.83 -2.55 -7.75
C ALA A 155 -8.66 -3.13 -6.35
N GLU A 156 -9.54 -4.04 -5.95
CA GLU A 156 -9.52 -4.73 -4.66
C GLU A 156 -8.23 -5.53 -4.42
N ASN A 157 -7.56 -5.98 -5.49
CA ASN A 157 -6.32 -6.76 -5.37
C ASN A 157 -5.13 -5.93 -4.85
N PHE A 158 -5.23 -4.60 -4.84
CA PHE A 158 -4.18 -3.69 -4.40
C PHE A 158 -4.23 -3.37 -2.91
N PHE A 159 -5.26 -3.82 -2.20
CA PHE A 159 -5.50 -3.42 -0.82
C PHE A 159 -5.17 -4.56 0.15
N LEU A 160 -4.42 -4.25 1.21
CA LEU A 160 -3.88 -5.25 2.12
C LEU A 160 -4.98 -6.00 2.88
N ASN A 161 -6.04 -5.31 3.30
CA ASN A 161 -7.19 -5.94 3.94
C ASN A 161 -7.86 -6.98 3.03
N ASN A 162 -8.11 -6.64 1.76
CA ASN A 162 -8.69 -7.55 0.78
C ASN A 162 -7.76 -8.73 0.51
N LEU A 163 -6.45 -8.51 0.42
CA LEU A 163 -5.48 -9.59 0.28
C LEU A 163 -5.54 -10.55 1.48
N LEU A 164 -5.52 -10.03 2.70
CA LEU A 164 -5.57 -10.83 3.93
C LEU A 164 -6.89 -11.58 4.09
N GLU A 165 -8.01 -11.01 3.63
CA GLU A 165 -9.33 -11.62 3.71
C GLU A 165 -9.55 -12.68 2.62
N THR A 166 -9.36 -12.30 1.36
CA THR A 166 -9.66 -13.15 0.20
C THR A 166 -8.58 -14.17 -0.10
N LYS A 167 -7.36 -13.93 0.40
CA LYS A 167 -6.12 -14.65 0.03
C LYS A 167 -5.78 -14.55 -1.46
N LEU A 168 -6.40 -13.60 -2.19
CA LEU A 168 -6.18 -13.36 -3.60
C LEU A 168 -5.44 -12.04 -3.78
N GLY A 169 -4.42 -12.04 -4.64
CA GLY A 169 -3.65 -10.82 -4.90
C GLY A 169 -3.10 -10.75 -6.32
N ASN A 170 -2.69 -9.53 -6.69
CA ASN A 170 -1.93 -9.24 -7.89
C ASN A 170 -0.40 -9.44 -7.63
N PRO A 171 0.48 -9.23 -8.62
CA PRO A 171 1.92 -9.43 -8.42
C PRO A 171 2.54 -8.55 -7.33
N ILE A 172 2.21 -7.25 -7.29
CA ILE A 172 2.79 -6.31 -6.33
C ILE A 172 2.30 -6.58 -4.91
N SER A 173 1.01 -6.85 -4.71
CA SER A 173 0.42 -7.09 -3.39
C SER A 173 0.92 -8.39 -2.75
N LEU A 174 1.01 -9.48 -3.53
CA LEU A 174 1.59 -10.73 -3.04
C LEU A 174 3.08 -10.56 -2.72
N GLY A 175 3.81 -9.82 -3.57
CA GLY A 175 5.21 -9.53 -3.34
C GLY A 175 5.45 -8.67 -2.09
N LEU A 176 4.63 -7.64 -1.87
CA LEU A 176 4.67 -6.78 -0.69
C LEU A 176 4.50 -7.58 0.59
N LEU A 177 3.44 -8.37 0.71
CA LEU A 177 3.18 -9.15 1.92
C LEU A 177 4.28 -10.20 2.16
N TYR A 178 4.74 -10.88 1.09
CA TYR A 178 5.84 -11.85 1.18
C TYR A 178 7.14 -11.18 1.65
N LEU A 179 7.46 -10.00 1.12
CA LEU A 179 8.64 -9.22 1.48
C LEU A 179 8.57 -8.72 2.93
N ILE A 180 7.41 -8.25 3.38
CA ILE A 180 7.17 -7.84 4.78
C ILE A 180 7.49 -9.01 5.73
N ILE A 181 6.99 -10.22 5.42
CA ILE A 181 7.26 -11.43 6.21
C ILE A 181 8.75 -11.74 6.26
N CYS A 182 9.44 -11.76 5.11
CA CYS A 182 10.87 -12.05 5.04
C CYS A 182 11.69 -11.07 5.89
N ARG A 183 11.38 -9.77 5.78
CA ARG A 183 12.09 -8.72 6.52
C ARG A 183 11.89 -8.78 8.01
N SER A 184 10.65 -9.04 8.47
CA SER A 184 10.37 -9.25 9.90
C SER A 184 11.18 -10.41 10.49
N LEU A 185 11.56 -11.38 9.66
CA LEU A 185 12.36 -12.55 10.03
C LEU A 185 13.86 -12.40 9.70
N LYS A 186 14.29 -11.20 9.28
CA LYS A 186 15.67 -10.89 8.88
C LYS A 186 16.22 -11.82 7.77
N ILE A 187 15.34 -12.30 6.90
CA ILE A 187 15.72 -13.06 5.71
C ILE A 187 16.10 -12.05 4.62
N PRO A 188 17.26 -12.18 3.95
CA PRO A 188 17.82 -11.19 3.03
C PRO A 188 17.11 -11.16 1.68
N VAL A 189 15.79 -10.98 1.69
CA VAL A 189 14.94 -10.86 0.51
C VAL A 189 14.58 -9.39 0.31
N TYR A 190 14.71 -8.92 -0.93
CA TYR A 190 14.47 -7.53 -1.31
C TYR A 190 13.61 -7.46 -2.58
N GLY A 191 12.83 -6.40 -2.74
CA GLY A 191 12.09 -6.16 -3.97
C GLY A 191 13.01 -5.72 -5.11
N VAL A 192 12.71 -6.15 -6.33
CA VAL A 192 13.41 -5.71 -7.56
C VAL A 192 12.38 -5.10 -8.50
N ASN A 193 12.65 -3.88 -8.97
CA ASN A 193 11.72 -3.14 -9.81
C ASN A 193 11.87 -3.50 -11.31
N LEU A 194 11.58 -4.76 -11.64
CA LEU A 194 11.59 -5.24 -13.02
C LEU A 194 10.33 -4.75 -13.78
N PRO A 195 10.45 -4.19 -15.00
CA PRO A 195 9.29 -3.74 -15.76
C PRO A 195 8.27 -4.84 -16.00
N ASN A 196 6.99 -4.51 -15.86
CA ASN A 196 5.85 -5.43 -15.96
C ASN A 196 5.76 -6.55 -14.89
N HIS A 197 6.83 -6.84 -14.14
CA HIS A 197 6.84 -7.91 -13.12
C HIS A 197 7.49 -7.45 -11.82
N PHE A 198 6.76 -7.46 -10.71
CA PHE A 198 7.38 -7.28 -9.40
C PHE A 198 7.93 -8.62 -8.94
N VAL A 199 9.24 -8.68 -8.72
CA VAL A 199 9.95 -9.89 -8.31
C VAL A 199 10.79 -9.57 -7.09
N LEU A 200 11.20 -10.61 -6.34
CA LEU A 200 12.08 -10.42 -5.19
C LEU A 200 13.43 -11.10 -5.48
N ALA A 201 14.50 -10.56 -4.90
CA ALA A 201 15.86 -11.09 -4.95
C ALA A 201 16.26 -11.59 -3.56
N TYR A 202 16.89 -12.76 -3.50
CA TYR A 202 17.61 -13.22 -2.32
C TYR A 202 19.08 -12.81 -2.48
N VAL A 203 19.56 -11.98 -1.56
CA VAL A 203 20.91 -11.39 -1.60
C VAL A 203 21.81 -12.12 -0.62
N ASP A 204 23.10 -12.22 -0.94
CA ASP A 204 24.09 -12.72 0.00
C ASP A 204 24.18 -11.83 1.26
N GLU A 205 24.16 -12.47 2.43
CA GLU A 205 24.15 -11.78 3.73
C GLU A 205 25.43 -10.97 3.94
N ILE A 206 26.56 -11.45 3.41
CA ILE A 206 27.86 -10.77 3.50
C ILE A 206 27.85 -9.46 2.70
N SER A 207 27.29 -9.47 1.50
CA SER A 207 27.24 -8.30 0.63
C SER A 207 26.38 -7.18 1.21
N ILE A 208 25.31 -7.52 1.93
CA ILE A 208 24.46 -6.54 2.63
C ILE A 208 25.27 -5.77 3.69
N LEU A 209 26.18 -6.44 4.42
CA LEU A 209 27.01 -5.81 5.45
C LEU A 209 28.00 -4.78 4.87
N ASN A 210 28.35 -4.91 3.59
CA ASN A 210 29.26 -3.99 2.89
C ASN A 210 28.54 -2.73 2.36
N GLY A 211 27.21 -2.66 2.47
CA GLY A 211 26.40 -1.46 2.25
C GLY A 211 26.02 -1.16 0.79
N ILE A 212 26.64 -1.81 -0.19
CA ILE A 212 26.28 -1.70 -1.61
C ILE A 212 26.05 -3.11 -2.15
N VAL A 213 24.84 -3.35 -2.68
CA VAL A 213 24.48 -4.62 -3.31
C VAL A 213 24.60 -4.47 -4.82
N GLU A 214 25.53 -5.21 -5.41
CA GLU A 214 25.70 -5.33 -6.85
C GLU A 214 24.90 -6.53 -7.39
N LYS A 215 24.82 -6.65 -8.72
CA LYS A 215 24.06 -7.75 -9.35
C LYS A 215 24.58 -9.13 -9.01
N ASP A 216 25.89 -9.24 -8.79
CA ASP A 216 26.55 -10.51 -8.57
C ASP A 216 26.42 -10.97 -7.10
N ASP A 217 25.94 -10.09 -6.22
CA ASP A 217 25.54 -10.41 -4.84
C ASP A 217 24.15 -11.06 -4.75
N VAL A 218 23.38 -11.04 -5.85
CA VAL A 218 22.06 -11.66 -5.91
C VAL A 218 22.21 -13.14 -6.24
N LEU A 219 21.91 -13.99 -5.25
CA LEU A 219 22.05 -15.45 -5.37
C LEU A 219 20.98 -16.05 -6.28
N PHE A 220 19.73 -15.60 -6.12
CA PHE A 220 18.60 -16.01 -6.94
C PHE A 220 17.42 -15.05 -6.79
N TYR A 221 16.43 -15.19 -7.67
CA TYR A 221 15.20 -14.40 -7.67
C TYR A 221 14.00 -15.30 -7.39
N LEU A 222 12.90 -14.70 -6.96
CA LEU A 222 11.65 -15.38 -6.68
C LEU A 222 10.44 -14.56 -7.15
N ASN A 223 9.41 -15.29 -7.58
CA ASN A 223 8.16 -14.71 -8.06
C ASN A 223 7.00 -15.14 -7.16
N PRO A 224 6.59 -14.32 -6.17
CA PRO A 224 5.46 -14.60 -5.29
C PRO A 224 4.14 -14.81 -6.05
N PHE A 225 3.93 -14.13 -7.18
CA PHE A 225 2.74 -14.32 -8.02
C PHE A 225 2.67 -15.73 -8.63
N ASN A 226 3.81 -16.38 -8.83
CA ASN A 226 3.92 -17.76 -9.31
C ASN A 226 4.34 -18.73 -8.19
N LYS A 227 3.67 -18.66 -7.04
CA LYS A 227 3.88 -19.54 -5.88
C LYS A 227 5.33 -19.57 -5.38
N GLY A 228 6.01 -18.41 -5.41
CA GLY A 228 7.39 -18.30 -4.97
C GLY A 228 8.38 -19.08 -5.84
N LYS A 229 8.07 -19.29 -7.13
CA LYS A 229 9.00 -19.93 -8.08
C LYS A 229 10.34 -19.20 -8.04
N VAL A 230 11.40 -19.97 -7.84
CA VAL A 230 12.80 -19.50 -7.88
C VAL A 230 13.30 -19.51 -9.32
N PHE A 231 14.09 -18.51 -9.69
CA PHE A 231 14.71 -18.37 -11.00
C PHE A 231 16.04 -17.60 -10.93
N THR A 232 16.78 -17.64 -12.03
CA THR A 232 18.17 -17.15 -12.14
C THR A 232 18.26 -15.82 -12.89
N LYS A 233 19.43 -15.16 -12.82
CA LYS A 233 19.78 -13.98 -13.62
C LYS A 233 19.58 -14.23 -15.13
N ASN A 234 19.96 -15.41 -15.62
CA ASN A 234 19.79 -15.79 -17.03
C ASN A 234 18.30 -15.79 -17.44
N GLU A 235 17.38 -16.16 -16.54
CA GLU A 235 15.94 -16.11 -16.81
C GLU A 235 15.42 -14.66 -16.85
N ILE A 236 15.99 -13.74 -16.06
CA ILE A 236 15.72 -12.30 -16.21
C ILE A 236 16.25 -11.79 -17.55
N ASP A 237 17.46 -12.18 -17.97
CA ASP A 237 18.03 -11.77 -19.26
C ASP A 237 17.12 -12.20 -20.42
N LEU A 238 16.62 -13.44 -20.37
CA LEU A 238 15.66 -13.94 -21.36
C LEU A 238 14.38 -13.12 -21.36
N PHE A 239 13.84 -12.79 -20.18
CA PHE A 239 12.65 -11.95 -20.04
C PHE A 239 12.87 -10.54 -20.63
N VAL A 240 13.96 -9.87 -20.27
CA VAL A 240 14.32 -8.52 -20.75
C VAL A 240 14.43 -8.51 -22.28
N ARG A 241 15.08 -9.52 -22.86
CA ARG A 241 15.20 -9.67 -24.33
C ARG A 241 13.85 -9.92 -25.00
N GLN A 242 13.02 -10.81 -24.46
CA GLN A 242 11.70 -11.13 -25.00
C GLN A 242 10.78 -9.91 -25.02
N MET A 243 10.83 -9.09 -23.96
CA MET A 243 10.06 -7.86 -23.85
C MET A 243 10.66 -6.67 -24.62
N LYS A 244 11.81 -6.87 -25.30
CA LYS A 244 12.55 -5.83 -26.04
C LYS A 244 12.87 -4.61 -25.19
N LEU A 245 13.15 -4.83 -23.91
CA LEU A 245 13.50 -3.76 -22.98
C LEU A 245 14.96 -3.36 -23.19
N VAL A 246 15.24 -2.07 -23.04
CA VAL A 246 16.62 -1.57 -22.98
C VAL A 246 17.27 -2.15 -21.71
N PRO A 247 18.45 -2.80 -21.81
CA PRO A 247 19.15 -3.32 -20.64
C PRO A 247 19.35 -2.25 -19.57
N ASN A 248 19.04 -2.58 -18.32
CA ASN A 248 19.21 -1.69 -17.19
C ASN A 248 19.59 -2.52 -15.95
N ASP A 249 20.54 -2.00 -15.18
CA ASP A 249 21.06 -2.68 -14.00
C ASP A 249 20.04 -2.78 -12.87
N ASN A 250 19.12 -1.81 -12.79
CA ASN A 250 18.02 -1.75 -11.83
C ASN A 250 17.01 -2.90 -11.99
N TYR A 251 17.08 -3.66 -13.08
CA TYR A 251 16.24 -4.86 -13.28
C TYR A 251 16.73 -6.07 -12.48
N TYR A 252 17.91 -5.97 -11.87
CA TYR A 252 18.60 -7.08 -11.20
C TYR A 252 18.87 -6.79 -9.72
N ILE A 253 19.03 -5.53 -9.35
CA ILE A 253 19.40 -5.15 -7.97
C ILE A 253 18.18 -4.78 -7.11
N PRO A 254 18.29 -4.89 -5.77
CA PRO A 254 17.29 -4.40 -4.83
C PRO A 254 16.85 -2.95 -5.08
N CYS A 255 15.57 -2.67 -4.84
CA CYS A 255 15.02 -1.31 -4.80
C CYS A 255 14.53 -0.97 -3.38
N ASP A 256 14.46 0.34 -3.10
CA ASP A 256 14.01 0.86 -1.82
C ASP A 256 12.48 0.77 -1.66
N ASN A 257 12.01 0.94 -0.42
CA ASN A 257 10.58 0.81 -0.10
C ASN A 257 9.72 1.87 -0.76
N LYS A 258 10.27 3.08 -0.94
CA LYS A 258 9.61 4.16 -1.67
C LYS A 258 9.35 3.75 -3.11
N THR A 259 10.31 3.12 -3.77
CA THR A 259 10.14 2.59 -5.13
C THR A 259 9.07 1.50 -5.18
N ILE A 260 8.99 0.63 -4.16
CA ILE A 260 7.96 -0.41 -4.10
C ILE A 260 6.56 0.19 -3.93
N ILE A 261 6.39 1.17 -3.04
CA ILE A 261 5.09 1.86 -2.85
C ILE A 261 4.72 2.73 -4.05
N ARG A 262 5.70 3.40 -4.68
CA ARG A 262 5.51 4.12 -5.94
C ARG A 262 4.98 3.18 -7.02
N ARG A 263 5.59 2.00 -7.16
CA ARG A 263 5.13 0.97 -8.09
C ARG A 263 3.71 0.50 -7.77
N LEU A 264 3.37 0.30 -6.50
CA LEU A 264 2.01 -0.05 -6.08
C LEU A 264 0.99 0.98 -6.59
N LEU A 265 1.28 2.27 -6.42
CA LEU A 265 0.43 3.37 -6.90
C LEU A 265 0.36 3.43 -8.43
N GLU A 266 1.48 3.23 -9.13
CA GLU A 266 1.54 3.18 -10.60
C GLU A 266 0.70 2.02 -11.16
N ASP A 267 0.80 0.83 -10.56
CA ASP A 267 0.01 -0.34 -10.95
C ASP A 267 -1.50 -0.11 -10.65
N MET A 268 -1.84 0.59 -9.56
CA MET A 268 -3.22 1.02 -9.28
C MET A 268 -3.73 2.00 -10.33
N ILE A 269 -2.94 3.01 -10.71
CA ILE A 269 -3.29 3.97 -11.76
C ILE A 269 -3.58 3.23 -13.07
N LEU A 270 -2.73 2.27 -13.45
CA LEU A 270 -2.93 1.45 -14.64
C LEU A 270 -4.24 0.64 -14.57
N ALA A 271 -4.56 0.05 -13.41
CA ALA A 271 -5.79 -0.69 -13.22
C ALA A 271 -7.03 0.21 -13.35
N TYR A 272 -7.06 1.34 -12.64
CA TYR A 272 -8.18 2.30 -12.73
C TYR A 272 -8.31 2.94 -14.12
N THR A 273 -7.21 3.13 -14.85
CA THR A 273 -7.23 3.55 -16.26
C THR A 273 -7.98 2.55 -17.13
N LYS A 274 -7.77 1.24 -16.92
CA LYS A 274 -8.47 0.19 -17.68
C LYS A 274 -9.95 0.07 -17.31
N LEU A 275 -10.31 0.52 -16.11
CA LEU A 275 -11.68 0.50 -15.61
C LEU A 275 -12.45 1.80 -15.89
N GLY A 276 -11.76 2.89 -16.25
CA GLY A 276 -12.38 4.18 -16.60
C GLY A 276 -12.75 5.07 -15.41
N TYR A 277 -12.04 4.96 -14.27
CA TYR A 277 -12.29 5.77 -13.07
C TYR A 277 -11.35 6.98 -12.98
N ASP A 278 -11.65 8.04 -13.74
CA ASP A 278 -10.77 9.22 -13.89
C ASP A 278 -10.51 10.00 -12.58
N ASP A 279 -11.50 10.09 -11.69
CA ASP A 279 -11.35 10.75 -10.39
C ASP A 279 -10.30 10.03 -9.52
N LYS A 280 -10.37 8.70 -9.47
CA LYS A 280 -9.41 7.86 -8.74
C LYS A 280 -8.01 7.93 -9.33
N ILE A 281 -7.90 8.04 -10.66
CA ILE A 281 -6.60 8.25 -11.32
C ILE A 281 -5.98 9.59 -10.89
N SER A 282 -6.78 10.64 -10.82
CA SER A 282 -6.32 11.98 -10.44
C SER A 282 -5.86 12.03 -8.98
N GLU A 283 -6.60 11.39 -8.08
CA GLU A 283 -6.22 11.21 -6.67
C GLU A 283 -4.94 10.39 -6.50
N LEU A 284 -4.82 9.26 -7.19
CA LEU A 284 -3.63 8.42 -7.11
C LEU A 284 -2.37 9.11 -7.67
N LYS A 285 -2.51 9.94 -8.70
CA LYS A 285 -1.40 10.77 -9.20
C LYS A 285 -0.92 11.75 -8.13
N LYS A 286 -1.84 12.37 -7.38
CA LYS A 286 -1.46 13.21 -6.23
C LYS A 286 -0.76 12.37 -5.14
N LEU A 287 -1.28 11.19 -4.79
CA LEU A 287 -0.59 10.30 -3.84
C LEU A 287 0.80 9.87 -4.32
N LEU A 288 1.02 9.77 -5.64
CA LEU A 288 2.33 9.48 -6.21
C LEU A 288 3.34 10.60 -5.93
N GLU A 289 2.90 11.87 -5.94
CA GLU A 289 3.74 13.02 -5.59
C GLU A 289 4.21 12.95 -4.13
N ALA A 290 3.41 12.42 -3.21
CA ALA A 290 3.79 12.22 -1.81
C ALA A 290 4.98 11.26 -1.62
N VAL A 291 5.28 10.41 -2.61
CA VAL A 291 6.42 9.46 -2.57
C VAL A 291 7.55 9.81 -3.56
N GLN A 292 7.43 10.93 -4.28
CA GLN A 292 8.49 11.45 -5.14
C GLN A 292 9.43 12.34 -4.30
N ILE A 293 10.69 11.95 -4.22
CA ILE A 293 11.80 12.77 -3.70
C ILE A 293 12.90 12.74 -4.75
#